data_AF-A0A368ER64-F1
#
_entry.id   AF-A0A368ER64-F1
#
_cell.length_a   1.000
_cell.length_b   1.000
_cell.length_c   1.000
_cell.angle_alpha   90.00
_cell.angle_beta   90.00
_cell.angle_gamma   90.00
#
_symmetry.space_group_name_H-M   'P 1'
#
loop_
_entity.id
_entity.type
_entity.pdbx_description
1 polymer ?
#
loop_
_entity_poly.entity_id
_entity_poly.type
_entity_poly.pdbx_seq_one_letter_code
_entity_poly.pdbx_strand_id
1 'polypeptide(L)'
;MISDWHPLVIHFPIALISSSVAFDFLYYTRKDDGLILASWWTMFFGLISSIFAIITGIVDDSLIGHLGAVWPLWDNHGAMQIFSTICFSVLFYLRTYRPNVIKEGKLAFLLISGVCVLILFYGAHLGAALSGRI
;
A
#
# COMPACT_ATOMS: atom_id res chain seq x y z
N MET A 1 -6.70 -23.17 -9.04
CA MET A 1 -6.15 -22.61 -10.30
C MET A 1 -5.45 -21.29 -9.98
N ILE A 2 -4.69 -20.67 -10.89
CA ILE A 2 -3.93 -19.42 -10.60
C ILE A 2 -4.83 -18.28 -10.05
N SER A 3 -6.14 -18.30 -10.37
CA SER A 3 -7.17 -17.42 -9.81
C SER A 3 -7.20 -17.42 -8.27
N ASP A 4 -6.89 -18.55 -7.62
CA ASP A 4 -7.00 -18.69 -6.16
C ASP A 4 -5.82 -18.05 -5.41
N TRP A 5 -4.84 -17.51 -6.14
CA TRP A 5 -3.61 -16.97 -5.55
C TRP A 5 -3.79 -15.54 -5.04
N HIS A 6 -4.70 -14.76 -5.62
CA HIS A 6 -4.87 -13.36 -5.25
C HIS A 6 -5.17 -13.18 -3.75
N PRO A 7 -6.14 -13.90 -3.15
CA PRO A 7 -6.39 -13.81 -1.70
C PRO A 7 -5.19 -14.20 -0.82
N LEU A 8 -4.30 -15.07 -1.31
CA LEU A 8 -3.10 -15.49 -0.58
C LEU A 8 -2.05 -14.37 -0.49
N VAL A 9 -1.99 -13.48 -1.49
CA VAL A 9 -0.91 -12.49 -1.60
C VAL A 9 -1.33 -11.07 -1.20
N ILE A 10 -2.62 -10.74 -1.17
CA ILE A 10 -3.11 -9.37 -0.88
C ILE A 10 -2.81 -8.87 0.53
N HIS A 11 -2.60 -9.77 1.49
CA HIS A 11 -2.37 -9.40 2.89
C HIS A 11 -0.97 -8.82 3.10
N PHE A 12 0.02 -9.26 2.32
CA PHE A 12 1.40 -8.79 2.42
C PHE A 12 1.55 -7.28 2.18
N PRO A 13 1.09 -6.70 1.06
CA PRO A 13 1.25 -5.27 0.83
C PRO A 13 0.53 -4.44 1.89
N ILE A 14 -0.68 -4.86 2.30
CA ILE A 14 -1.46 -4.16 3.34
C ILE A 14 -0.68 -4.12 4.65
N ALA A 15 -0.21 -5.28 5.13
CA ALA A 15 0.49 -5.38 6.41
C ALA A 15 1.87 -4.69 6.37
N LEU A 16 2.66 -4.91 5.32
CA LEU A 16 4.02 -4.39 5.23
C LEU A 16 4.06 -2.87 5.05
N ILE A 17 3.23 -2.31 4.17
CA ILE A 17 3.19 -0.86 3.93
C ILE A 17 2.66 -0.11 5.16
N SER A 18 1.58 -0.61 5.77
CA SER A 18 1.05 0.02 6.99
C SER A 18 2.00 -0.08 8.17
N SER A 19 2.70 -1.22 8.33
CA SER A 19 3.75 -1.38 9.35
C SER A 19 4.91 -0.43 9.13
N SER A 20 5.31 -0.16 7.88
CA SER A 20 6.35 0.80 7.57
C SER A 20 6.03 2.19 8.13
N VAL A 21 4.82 2.67 7.85
CA VAL A 21 4.35 3.97 8.36
C VAL A 21 4.24 3.94 9.89
N ALA A 22 3.75 2.86 10.48
CA ALA A 22 3.72 2.70 11.93
C ALA A 22 5.12 2.81 12.56
N PHE A 23 6.15 2.21 11.95
CA PHE A 23 7.53 2.35 12.39
C PHE A 23 8.05 3.79 12.24
N ASP A 24 7.68 4.51 11.18
CA ASP A 24 8.01 5.94 11.04
C ASP A 24 7.41 6.80 12.17
N PHE A 25 6.16 6.51 12.56
CA PHE A 25 5.51 7.15 13.72
C PHE A 25 6.19 6.76 15.04
N LEU A 26 6.50 5.48 15.25
CA LEU A 26 7.17 5.01 16.47
C LEU A 26 8.56 5.64 16.61
N TYR A 27 9.30 5.81 15.51
CA TYR A 27 10.59 6.50 15.53
C TYR A 27 10.47 7.92 16.08
N TYR A 28 9.35 8.61 15.87
CA TYR A 28 9.16 9.96 16.41
C TYR A 28 9.29 10.01 17.93
N THR A 29 8.82 8.99 18.63
CA THR A 29 8.86 8.91 20.10
C THR A 29 10.11 8.19 20.61
N ARG A 30 10.52 7.10 19.95
CA ARG A 30 11.60 6.22 20.43
C ARG A 30 13.00 6.65 19.98
N LYS A 31 13.11 7.37 18.86
CA LYS A 31 14.39 7.78 18.26
C LYS A 31 15.38 6.62 18.03
N ASP A 32 14.86 5.41 17.81
CA ASP A 32 15.64 4.20 17.55
C ASP A 32 15.85 4.02 16.04
N ASP A 33 17.09 4.11 15.58
CA ASP A 33 17.42 3.98 14.15
C ASP A 33 17.05 2.60 13.57
N GLY A 34 16.91 1.57 14.40
CA GLY A 34 16.36 0.28 14.00
C GLY A 34 14.93 0.37 13.45
N LEU A 35 14.12 1.32 13.95
CA LEU A 35 12.77 1.57 13.44
C LEU A 35 12.79 2.19 12.04
N ILE A 36 13.77 3.04 11.74
CA ILE A 36 13.93 3.60 10.39
C ILE A 36 14.33 2.51 9.39
N LEU A 37 15.22 1.60 9.80
CA LEU A 37 15.61 0.46 8.98
C LEU A 37 14.43 -0.49 8.73
N ALA A 38 13.69 -0.83 9.80
CA ALA A 38 12.49 -1.66 9.71
C ALA A 38 11.42 -1.02 8.81
N SER A 39 11.17 0.27 8.98
CA SER A 39 10.30 1.07 8.11
C SER A 39 10.72 0.96 6.64
N TRP A 40 12.01 1.10 6.34
CA TRP A 40 12.48 1.10 4.96
C TRP A 40 12.27 -0.26 4.29
N TRP A 41 12.69 -1.34 4.95
CA TRP A 41 12.57 -2.70 4.40
C TRP A 41 11.11 -3.14 4.27
N THR A 42 10.27 -2.80 5.23
CA THR A 42 8.84 -3.12 5.14
C THR A 42 8.15 -2.35 4.03
N MET A 43 8.47 -1.07 3.79
CA MET A 43 7.97 -0.35 2.61
C MET A 43 8.43 -1.01 1.32
N PHE A 44 9.73 -1.34 1.23
CA PHE A 44 10.33 -1.94 0.04
C PHE A 44 9.67 -3.27 -0.33
N PHE A 45 9.60 -4.21 0.62
CA PHE A 45 8.94 -5.50 0.38
C PHE A 45 7.42 -5.37 0.24
N GLY A 46 6.81 -4.39 0.90
CA GLY A 46 5.41 -4.02 0.70
C GLY A 46 5.14 -3.66 -0.75
N LEU A 47 5.91 -2.75 -1.34
CA LEU A 47 5.80 -2.36 -2.75
C LEU A 47 6.08 -3.52 -3.71
N ILE A 48 7.08 -4.36 -3.43
CA ILE A 48 7.32 -5.58 -4.22
C ILE A 48 6.09 -6.50 -4.16
N SER A 49 5.54 -6.73 -2.98
CA SER A 49 4.35 -7.58 -2.82
C SER A 49 3.10 -6.99 -3.48
N SER A 50 2.98 -5.65 -3.55
CA SER A 50 1.91 -4.98 -4.30
C SER A 50 1.97 -5.32 -5.79
N ILE A 51 3.16 -5.46 -6.39
CA ILE A 51 3.29 -5.87 -7.80
C ILE A 51 2.68 -7.26 -8.00
N PHE A 52 2.99 -8.22 -7.12
CA PHE A 52 2.42 -9.56 -7.18
C PHE A 52 0.90 -9.56 -6.94
N ALA A 53 0.41 -8.75 -6.00
CA ALA A 53 -1.02 -8.60 -5.73
C ALA A 53 -1.77 -8.01 -6.94
N ILE A 54 -1.20 -7.00 -7.60
CA ILE A 54 -1.78 -6.39 -8.82
C ILE A 54 -1.81 -7.42 -9.96
N ILE A 55 -0.71 -8.14 -10.21
CA ILE A 55 -0.65 -9.15 -11.28
C ILE A 55 -1.69 -10.24 -11.04
N THR A 56 -1.73 -10.81 -9.84
CA THR A 56 -2.69 -11.87 -9.51
C THR A 56 -4.13 -11.37 -9.53
N GLY A 57 -4.39 -10.13 -9.11
CA GLY A 57 -5.72 -9.52 -9.16
C GLY A 57 -6.20 -9.26 -10.58
N ILE A 58 -5.32 -8.82 -11.49
CA ILE A 58 -5.66 -8.69 -12.92
C ILE A 58 -5.95 -10.06 -13.54
N VAL A 59 -5.19 -11.09 -13.18
CA VAL A 59 -5.45 -12.45 -13.69
C VAL A 59 -6.81 -12.95 -13.20
N ASP A 60 -7.13 -12.76 -11.93
CA ASP A 60 -8.43 -13.14 -11.35
C ASP A 60 -9.58 -12.35 -12.01
N ASP A 61 -9.42 -11.04 -12.19
CA ASP A 61 -10.41 -10.18 -12.83
C ASP A 61 -10.59 -10.45 -14.33
N SER A 62 -9.52 -10.82 -15.05
CA SER A 62 -9.59 -11.17 -16.48
C SER A 62 -10.43 -12.43 -16.75
N LEU A 63 -10.62 -13.27 -15.73
CA LEU A 63 -11.45 -14.46 -15.79
C LEU A 63 -12.91 -14.17 -15.41
N ILE A 64 -13.17 -13.09 -14.67
CA ILE A 64 -14.49 -12.73 -14.10
C ILE A 64 -15.12 -11.50 -14.82
N GLY A 65 -14.34 -10.73 -15.57
CA GLY A 65 -14.81 -9.75 -16.56
C GLY A 65 -15.09 -8.32 -16.05
N HIS A 66 -14.39 -7.80 -15.02
CA HIS A 66 -14.64 -6.46 -14.46
C HIS A 66 -13.63 -5.37 -14.86
N LEU A 67 -12.68 -5.66 -15.77
CA LEU A 67 -11.64 -4.72 -16.25
C LEU A 67 -12.17 -3.41 -16.89
N GLY A 68 -13.48 -3.28 -17.12
CA GLY A 68 -14.06 -2.19 -17.91
C GLY A 68 -14.29 -0.86 -17.18
N ALA A 69 -14.37 -0.83 -15.84
CA ALA A 69 -14.83 0.36 -15.11
C ALA A 69 -13.89 0.77 -13.97
N VAL A 70 -12.84 1.52 -14.30
CA VAL A 70 -11.92 2.16 -13.33
C VAL A 70 -12.58 3.34 -12.60
N TRP A 71 -13.69 3.87 -13.15
CA TRP A 71 -14.39 5.02 -12.60
C TRP A 71 -15.82 4.64 -12.14
N PRO A 72 -16.28 5.17 -10.99
CA PRO A 72 -15.56 6.03 -10.04
C PRO A 72 -14.46 5.29 -9.25
N LEU A 73 -13.32 5.98 -9.04
CA LEU A 73 -12.15 5.41 -8.35
C LEU A 73 -12.52 4.81 -6.99
N TRP A 74 -13.36 5.54 -6.23
CA TRP A 74 -13.73 5.26 -4.84
C TRP A 74 -14.61 4.01 -4.67
N ASP A 75 -15.14 3.46 -5.75
CA ASP A 75 -15.99 2.25 -5.73
C ASP A 75 -15.24 1.04 -6.30
N ASN A 76 -14.03 1.23 -6.81
CA ASN A 76 -13.24 0.17 -7.43
C ASN A 76 -12.05 -0.20 -6.54
N HIS A 77 -12.09 -1.41 -5.96
CA HIS A 77 -11.02 -1.98 -5.15
C HIS A 77 -9.65 -1.93 -5.86
N GLY A 78 -9.55 -2.50 -7.07
CA GLY A 78 -8.30 -2.60 -7.80
C GLY A 78 -7.71 -1.23 -8.12
N ALA A 79 -8.54 -0.29 -8.53
CA ALA A 79 -8.12 1.08 -8.82
C ALA A 79 -7.64 1.81 -7.56
N MET A 80 -8.32 1.66 -6.42
CA MET A 80 -7.85 2.19 -5.13
C MET A 80 -6.51 1.57 -4.69
N GLN A 81 -6.31 0.27 -4.91
CA GLN A 81 -5.04 -0.40 -4.56
C GLN A 81 -3.87 0.04 -5.45
N ILE A 82 -4.11 0.21 -6.75
CA ILE A 82 -3.11 0.76 -7.68
C ILE A 82 -2.78 2.20 -7.31
N PHE A 83 -3.80 3.04 -7.06
CA PHE A 83 -3.60 4.43 -6.63
C PHE A 83 -2.78 4.50 -5.33
N SER A 84 -3.14 3.71 -4.32
CA SER A 84 -2.40 3.59 -3.07
C SER A 84 -0.94 3.19 -3.31
N THR A 85 -0.71 2.17 -4.14
CA THR A 85 0.65 1.70 -4.49
C THR A 85 1.48 2.80 -5.16
N ILE A 86 0.88 3.61 -6.04
CA ILE A 86 1.54 4.78 -6.65
C ILE A 86 1.91 5.81 -5.58
N CYS A 87 0.99 6.17 -4.70
CA CYS A 87 1.26 7.11 -3.60
C CYS A 87 2.44 6.64 -2.73
N PHE A 88 2.44 5.37 -2.32
CA PHE A 88 3.54 4.82 -1.53
C PHE A 88 4.85 4.68 -2.32
N SER A 89 4.79 4.43 -3.63
CA SER A 89 5.98 4.43 -4.48
C SER A 89 6.62 5.82 -4.56
N VAL A 90 5.80 6.87 -4.67
CA VAL A 90 6.29 8.27 -4.64
C VAL A 90 6.90 8.60 -3.29
N LEU A 91 6.22 8.28 -2.18
CA LEU A 91 6.76 8.47 -0.83
C LEU A 91 8.07 7.72 -0.63
N PHE A 92 8.15 6.47 -1.10
CA PHE A 92 9.34 5.64 -1.01
C PHE A 92 10.49 6.18 -1.86
N TYR A 93 10.20 6.67 -3.06
CA TYR A 93 11.18 7.37 -3.90
C TYR A 93 11.72 8.61 -3.20
N LEU A 94 10.84 9.46 -2.66
CA LEU A 94 11.25 10.70 -1.99
C LEU A 94 12.11 10.42 -0.75
N ARG A 95 11.73 9.48 0.11
CA ARG A 95 12.56 9.13 1.30
C ARG A 95 13.90 8.51 0.93
N THR A 96 13.99 7.78 -0.17
CA THR A 96 15.21 7.05 -0.56
C THR A 96 16.17 7.95 -1.32
N TYR A 97 15.68 8.72 -2.27
CA TYR A 97 16.51 9.50 -3.19
C TYR A 97 16.52 11.01 -2.90
N ARG A 98 15.55 11.51 -2.13
CA ARG A 98 15.44 12.92 -1.74
C ARG A 98 15.33 13.07 -0.20
N PRO A 99 16.21 12.45 0.59
CA PRO A 99 16.08 12.41 2.05
C PRO A 99 16.06 13.80 2.71
N ASN A 100 16.69 14.82 2.10
CA ASN A 100 16.66 16.20 2.61
C ASN A 100 15.25 16.78 2.61
N VAL A 101 14.45 16.51 1.56
CA VAL A 101 13.04 16.94 1.49
C VAL A 101 12.22 16.32 2.62
N ILE A 102 12.46 15.04 2.92
CA ILE A 102 11.77 14.37 4.03
C ILE A 102 12.23 14.88 5.39
N LYS A 103 13.51 15.21 5.55
CA LYS A 103 14.04 15.79 6.81
C LYS A 103 13.43 17.16 7.09
N GLU A 104 13.39 18.04 6.10
CA GLU A 104 12.78 19.38 6.21
C GLU A 104 11.27 19.30 6.41
N GLY A 105 10.60 18.39 5.69
CA GLY A 105 9.16 18.20 5.71
C GLY A 105 8.66 17.04 6.58
N LYS A 106 9.37 16.67 7.65
CA LYS A 106 9.12 15.40 8.38
C LYS A 106 7.67 15.22 8.83
N LEU A 107 7.06 16.26 9.39
CA LEU A 107 5.67 16.19 9.85
C LEU A 107 4.71 16.00 8.66
N ALA A 108 4.93 16.72 7.56
CA ALA A 108 4.12 16.57 6.35
C ALA A 108 4.24 15.16 5.77
N PHE A 109 5.46 14.61 5.71
CA PHE A 109 5.69 13.22 5.28
C PHE A 109 4.89 12.23 6.12
N LEU A 110 4.93 12.35 7.46
CA LEU A 110 4.20 11.46 8.38
C LEU A 110 2.68 11.58 8.24
N LEU A 111 2.16 12.80 8.11
CA LEU A 111 0.71 13.00 7.95
C LEU A 111 0.22 12.49 6.60
N ILE A 112 0.96 12.78 5.52
CA ILE A 112 0.63 12.29 4.17
C ILE A 112 0.70 10.76 4.13
N SER A 113 1.74 10.14 4.68
CA SER A 113 1.85 8.68 4.72
C SER A 113 0.74 8.05 5.55
N GLY A 114 0.33 8.67 6.67
CA GLY A 114 -0.82 8.26 7.45
C GLY A 114 -2.14 8.32 6.66
N VAL A 115 -2.39 9.38 5.90
CA VAL A 115 -3.55 9.48 5.00
C VAL A 115 -3.49 8.40 3.91
N CYS A 116 -2.32 8.14 3.32
CA CYS A 116 -2.16 7.05 2.36
C CYS A 116 -2.47 5.67 2.96
N VAL A 117 -2.18 5.43 4.24
CA VAL A 117 -2.60 4.19 4.93
C VAL A 117 -4.12 4.09 5.04
N LEU A 118 -4.82 5.19 5.34
CA LEU A 118 -6.29 5.18 5.36
C LEU A 118 -6.86 4.86 3.98
N ILE A 119 -6.27 5.40 2.92
CA ILE A 119 -6.63 5.10 1.52
C ILE A 119 -6.38 3.62 1.19
N LEU A 120 -5.24 3.06 1.60
CA LEU A 120 -4.92 1.64 1.47
C LEU A 120 -5.96 0.75 2.15
N PHE A 121 -6.34 1.08 3.38
CA PHE A 121 -7.32 0.33 4.16
C PHE A 121 -8.73 0.45 3.60
N TYR A 122 -9.13 1.63 3.12
CA TYR A 122 -10.39 1.79 2.43
C TYR A 122 -10.44 0.96 1.15
N GLY A 123 -9.37 0.99 0.35
CA GLY A 123 -9.22 0.06 -0.78
C GLY A 123 -9.38 -1.39 -0.34
N ALA A 124 -8.77 -1.81 0.76
CA ALA A 124 -8.88 -3.19 1.27
C ALA A 124 -10.30 -3.54 1.71
N HIS A 125 -11.02 -2.59 2.32
CA HIS A 125 -12.43 -2.72 2.67
C HIS A 125 -13.31 -3.00 1.44
N LEU A 126 -13.09 -2.27 0.33
CA LEU A 126 -13.78 -2.55 -0.94
C LEU A 126 -13.50 -3.98 -1.44
N GLY A 127 -12.28 -4.49 -1.25
CA GLY A 127 -11.94 -5.86 -1.63
C GLY A 127 -12.64 -6.92 -0.76
N ALA A 128 -12.80 -6.64 0.53
CA ALA A 128 -13.60 -7.48 1.43
C ALA A 128 -15.09 -7.49 1.02
N ALA A 129 -15.64 -6.33 0.66
CA ALA A 129 -17.02 -6.24 0.16
C ALA A 129 -17.20 -6.97 -1.18
N LEU A 130 -16.27 -6.79 -2.13
CA LEU A 130 -16.27 -7.48 -3.42
C LEU A 130 -16.24 -9.01 -3.28
N SER A 131 -15.55 -9.51 -2.26
CA SER A 131 -15.46 -10.94 -1.96
C SER A 131 -16.58 -11.47 -1.06
N GLY A 132 -17.60 -10.65 -0.75
CA GLY A 132 -18.76 -11.04 0.06
C GLY A 132 -18.42 -11.37 1.51
N ARG A 133 -17.38 -10.74 2.08
CA ARG A 133 -16.91 -11.00 3.46
C ARG A 133 -17.49 -10.03 4.50
N ILE A 134 -18.14 -8.96 4.05
CA ILE A 134 -18.81 -7.93 4.85
C ILE A 134 -20.03 -7.41 4.11
#